data_AF-A0A1F3FQC1-F1
#
_entry.id   AF-A0A1F3FQC1-F1
#
_cell.length_a   1.000
_cell.length_b   1.000
_cell.length_c   1.000
_cell.angle_alpha   90.00
_cell.angle_beta   90.00
_cell.angle_gamma   90.00
#
_symmetry.space_group_name_H-M   'P 1'
#
loop_
_entity.id
_entity.type
_entity.pdbx_description
1 polymer ?
#
loop_
_entity_poly.entity_id
_entity_poly.type
_entity_poly.pdbx_seq_one_letter_code
_entity_poly.pdbx_strand_id
1 'polypeptide(L)'
;MEQIKINCWEYKKCGRQVGGDKVSELGVCPAATEIIVDGINCGKNGGRACWAVTGTYCKGEIQGSFAQKVINCLNCDFYKIVWKEEQENDYKSPKEILQIIRGK
;
A
#
# COMPACT_ATOMS: atom_id res chain seq x y z
N MET A 1 -6.47 23.23 -6.40
CA MET A 1 -7.35 22.23 -5.75
C MET A 1 -6.49 21.01 -5.50
N GLU A 2 -6.24 20.62 -4.26
CA GLU A 2 -5.58 19.35 -3.97
C GLU A 2 -6.48 18.21 -4.46
N GLN A 3 -5.96 17.37 -5.36
CA GLN A 3 -6.62 16.11 -5.70
C GLN A 3 -6.58 15.20 -4.48
N ILE A 4 -7.74 14.78 -3.99
CA ILE A 4 -7.83 13.76 -2.95
C ILE A 4 -7.32 12.44 -3.53
N LYS A 5 -6.15 11.99 -3.05
CA LYS A 5 -5.53 10.73 -3.46
C LYS A 5 -6.09 9.58 -2.62
N ILE A 6 -6.41 8.48 -3.28
CA ILE A 6 -7.02 7.31 -2.62
C ILE A 6 -5.96 6.27 -2.22
N ASN A 7 -6.24 5.57 -1.13
CA ASN A 7 -5.44 4.46 -0.62
C ASN A 7 -5.86 3.12 -1.24
N CYS A 8 -5.02 2.10 -1.07
CA CYS A 8 -5.25 0.80 -1.69
C CYS A 8 -6.58 0.15 -1.27
N TRP A 9 -7.04 0.37 -0.04
CA TRP A 9 -8.31 -0.19 0.46
C TRP A 9 -9.54 0.51 -0.11
N GLU A 10 -9.46 1.81 -0.43
CA GLU A 10 -10.52 2.54 -1.12
C GLU A 10 -10.62 2.09 -2.58
N TYR A 11 -9.47 1.90 -3.24
CA TYR A 11 -9.41 1.41 -4.63
C TYR A 11 -9.87 -0.05 -4.75
N LYS A 12 -9.34 -0.94 -3.90
CA LYS A 12 -9.64 -2.39 -3.95
C LYS A 12 -10.95 -2.75 -3.28
N LYS A 13 -11.53 -1.87 -2.46
CA LYS A 13 -12.73 -2.10 -1.65
C LYS A 13 -12.65 -3.41 -0.86
N CYS A 14 -11.48 -3.68 -0.27
CA CYS A 14 -11.22 -4.97 0.36
C CYS A 14 -11.84 -5.11 1.76
N GLY A 15 -12.31 -4.02 2.37
CA GLY A 15 -12.97 -4.02 3.67
C GLY A 15 -12.05 -4.27 4.87
N ARG A 16 -10.73 -4.19 4.68
CA ARG A 16 -9.72 -4.45 5.73
C ARG A 16 -9.01 -3.19 6.23
N GLN A 17 -9.50 -2.01 5.89
CA GLN A 17 -9.12 -0.77 6.56
C GLN A 17 -9.50 -0.81 8.05
N VAL A 18 -8.93 0.07 8.87
CA VAL A 18 -9.33 0.18 10.28
C VAL A 18 -10.85 0.43 10.36
N GLY A 19 -11.57 -0.43 11.10
CA GLY A 19 -13.03 -0.39 11.20
C GLY A 19 -13.80 -0.91 9.98
N GLY A 20 -13.13 -1.56 9.02
CA GLY A 20 -13.78 -2.14 7.85
C GLY A 20 -14.53 -3.46 8.14
N ASP A 21 -15.51 -3.77 7.29
CA ASP A 21 -16.43 -4.90 7.47
C ASP A 21 -15.75 -6.28 7.55
N LYS A 22 -14.56 -6.44 6.96
CA LYS A 22 -13.82 -7.70 6.96
C LYS A 22 -12.75 -7.78 8.05
N VAL A 23 -12.67 -6.78 8.94
CA VAL A 23 -11.69 -6.77 10.02
C VAL A 23 -11.96 -7.87 11.05
N SER A 24 -13.22 -8.16 11.37
CA SER A 24 -13.58 -9.22 12.33
C SER A 24 -13.21 -10.62 11.86
N GLU A 25 -13.25 -10.86 10.55
CA GLU A 25 -12.98 -12.16 9.92
C GLU A 25 -11.50 -12.32 9.52
N LEU A 26 -10.92 -11.30 8.87
CA LEU A 26 -9.61 -11.39 8.22
C LEU A 26 -8.54 -10.53 8.90
N GLY A 27 -8.88 -9.83 9.98
CA GLY A 27 -8.02 -8.86 10.64
C GLY A 27 -7.79 -7.58 9.83
N VAL A 28 -7.23 -6.57 10.50
CA VAL A 28 -6.85 -5.29 9.87
C VAL A 28 -5.71 -5.50 8.88
N CYS A 29 -5.78 -4.85 7.73
CA CYS A 29 -4.72 -4.88 6.72
C CYS A 29 -3.44 -4.22 7.28
N PRO A 30 -2.27 -4.86 7.19
CA PRO A 30 -1.00 -4.25 7.62
C PRO A 30 -0.71 -2.90 6.95
N ALA A 31 -1.09 -2.73 5.68
CA ALA A 31 -0.93 -1.45 4.98
C ALA A 31 -1.79 -0.34 5.59
N ALA A 32 -2.91 -0.66 6.25
CA ALA A 32 -3.76 0.32 6.93
C ALA A 32 -3.21 0.74 8.30
N THR A 33 -2.19 0.06 8.83
CA THR A 33 -1.60 0.32 10.14
C THR A 33 -0.10 0.61 10.11
N GLU A 34 0.55 0.51 8.94
CA GLU A 34 1.98 0.78 8.80
C GLU A 34 2.29 2.28 8.82
N ILE A 35 2.46 2.82 10.04
CA ILE A 35 2.69 4.25 10.28
C ILE A 35 4.06 4.74 9.81
N ILE A 36 5.04 3.85 9.58
CA ILE A 36 6.39 4.22 9.11
C ILE A 36 6.34 5.04 7.84
N VAL A 37 5.45 4.61 6.95
CA VAL A 37 5.36 5.07 5.59
C VAL A 37 4.16 6.01 5.42
N ASP A 38 3.61 6.51 6.53
CA ASP A 38 2.57 7.52 6.49
C ASP A 38 3.03 8.76 5.72
N GLY A 39 2.15 9.31 4.88
CA GLY A 39 2.47 10.41 3.98
C GLY A 39 3.23 10.02 2.70
N ILE A 40 3.83 8.83 2.62
CA ILE A 40 4.54 8.40 1.41
C ILE A 40 3.58 8.33 0.23
N ASN A 41 4.00 8.91 -0.90
CA ASN A 41 3.20 9.02 -2.11
C ASN A 41 1.82 9.62 -1.78
N CYS A 42 1.76 10.69 -0.99
CA CYS A 42 0.53 11.34 -0.51
C CYS A 42 -0.54 10.36 0.02
N GLY A 43 -0.10 9.26 0.63
CA GLY A 43 -0.97 8.22 1.19
C GLY A 43 -1.10 8.32 2.70
N LYS A 44 -2.08 7.60 3.25
CA LYS A 44 -2.22 7.39 4.69
C LYS A 44 -1.61 6.04 5.07
N ASN A 45 -0.79 6.00 6.11
CA ASN A 45 -0.01 4.83 6.51
C ASN A 45 0.65 4.18 5.28
N GLY A 46 0.55 2.86 5.12
CA GLY A 46 0.99 2.13 3.92
C GLY A 46 0.03 2.15 2.74
N GLY A 47 -1.01 2.98 2.75
CA GLY A 47 -2.10 2.95 1.76
C GLY A 47 -1.66 3.19 0.32
N ARG A 48 -0.71 4.10 0.09
CA ARG A 48 -0.07 4.35 -1.22
C ARG A 48 1.38 3.85 -1.29
N ALA A 49 1.70 2.89 -0.41
CA ALA A 49 2.96 2.17 -0.34
C ALA A 49 2.74 0.65 -0.16
N CYS A 50 1.52 0.16 -0.45
CA CYS A 50 1.07 -1.15 -0.01
C CYS A 50 1.87 -2.30 -0.61
N TRP A 51 2.56 -2.09 -1.73
CA TRP A 51 3.46 -3.06 -2.36
C TRP A 51 4.71 -3.37 -1.51
N ALA A 52 5.11 -2.47 -0.61
CA ALA A 52 6.29 -2.63 0.22
C ALA A 52 6.00 -3.20 1.63
N VAL A 53 4.75 -3.13 2.09
CA VAL A 53 4.33 -3.63 3.42
C VAL A 53 4.08 -5.14 3.38
N THR A 54 4.73 -6.00 4.16
CA THR A 54 4.46 -7.45 4.09
C THR A 54 3.11 -7.85 4.71
N GLY A 55 2.63 -9.08 4.50
CA GLY A 55 1.41 -9.59 5.15
C GLY A 55 0.08 -9.03 4.63
N THR A 56 0.09 -8.17 3.60
CA THR A 56 -1.16 -7.71 2.98
C THR A 56 -1.75 -8.80 2.10
N TYR A 57 -3.09 -8.83 2.03
CA TYR A 57 -3.78 -9.70 1.08
C TYR A 57 -3.88 -9.00 -0.27
N CYS A 58 -3.35 -9.64 -1.32
CA CYS A 58 -3.62 -9.26 -2.70
C CYS A 58 -4.23 -10.47 -3.40
N LYS A 59 -5.36 -10.27 -4.10
CA LYS A 59 -6.10 -11.34 -4.79
C LYS A 59 -6.55 -12.52 -3.90
N GLY A 60 -6.73 -12.29 -2.59
CA GLY A 60 -7.19 -13.33 -1.66
C GLY A 60 -6.08 -14.13 -0.97
N GLU A 61 -4.81 -13.88 -1.30
CA GLU A 61 -3.67 -14.57 -0.69
C GLU A 61 -2.75 -13.61 0.06
N ILE A 62 -2.19 -14.09 1.17
CA ILE A 62 -1.08 -13.41 1.87
C ILE A 62 0.13 -13.42 0.95
N GLN A 63 0.57 -12.24 0.53
CA GLN A 63 1.77 -12.13 -0.31
C GLN A 63 3.02 -12.35 0.55
N GLY A 64 3.89 -13.26 0.10
CA GLY A 64 5.10 -13.71 0.80
C GLY A 64 6.23 -12.68 0.86
N SER A 65 7.42 -13.03 0.37
CA SER A 65 8.59 -12.16 0.47
C SER A 65 8.43 -10.83 -0.29
N PHE A 66 9.16 -9.78 0.12
CA PHE A 66 9.17 -8.48 -0.56
C PHE A 66 9.44 -8.61 -2.08
N ALA A 67 10.38 -9.48 -2.48
CA ALA A 67 10.73 -9.66 -3.89
C ALA A 67 9.56 -10.22 -4.72
N GLN A 68 8.88 -11.26 -4.23
CA GLN A 68 7.67 -11.81 -4.88
C GLN A 68 6.56 -10.76 -4.93
N LYS A 69 6.43 -9.99 -3.85
CA LYS A 69 5.38 -8.98 -3.75
C LYS A 69 5.59 -7.81 -4.71
N VAL A 70 6.80 -7.28 -4.85
CA VAL A 70 7.09 -6.20 -5.79
C VAL A 70 6.80 -6.65 -7.23
N ILE A 71 7.23 -7.85 -7.62
CA ILE A 71 6.96 -8.40 -8.95
C ILE A 71 5.44 -8.49 -9.20
N ASN A 72 4.68 -9.03 -8.25
CA ASN A 72 3.22 -9.10 -8.35
C ASN A 72 2.57 -7.71 -8.38
N CYS A 73 3.15 -6.73 -7.69
CA CYS A 73 2.63 -5.37 -7.61
C CYS A 73 2.97 -4.51 -8.83
N LEU A 74 4.02 -4.82 -9.61
CA LEU A 74 4.26 -4.16 -10.90
C LEU A 74 3.08 -4.35 -11.87
N ASN A 75 2.34 -5.46 -11.71
CA ASN A 75 1.12 -5.75 -12.46
C ASN A 75 -0.17 -5.28 -11.76
N CYS A 76 -0.08 -4.62 -10.61
CA CYS A 76 -1.24 -4.10 -9.89
C CYS A 76 -1.69 -2.76 -10.49
N ASP A 77 -2.97 -2.66 -10.86
CA ASP A 77 -3.54 -1.42 -11.40
C ASP A 77 -3.40 -0.24 -10.43
N PHE A 78 -3.53 -0.49 -9.12
CA PHE A 78 -3.35 0.53 -8.11
C PHE A 78 -1.92 1.08 -8.07
N TYR A 79 -0.91 0.21 -8.21
CA TYR A 79 0.48 0.64 -8.27
C TYR A 79 0.72 1.57 -9.47
N LYS A 80 0.17 1.21 -10.64
CA LYS A 80 0.27 2.03 -11.86
C LYS A 80 -0.43 3.38 -11.70
N ILE A 81 -1.57 3.42 -11.03
CA ILE A 81 -2.29 4.66 -10.70
C ILE A 81 -1.42 5.54 -9.81
N VAL A 82 -0.90 5.02 -8.69
CA VAL A 82 -0.03 5.79 -7.79
C VAL A 82 1.20 6.29 -8.54
N TRP A 83 1.87 5.43 -9.30
CA TRP A 83 3.03 5.85 -10.08
C TRP A 83 2.69 7.00 -11.05
N LYS A 84 1.57 6.92 -11.79
CA LYS A 84 1.13 7.98 -12.70
C LYS A 84 0.76 9.28 -11.99
N GLU A 85 0.12 9.18 -10.82
CA GLU A 85 -0.36 10.30 -10.02
C GLU A 85 0.76 11.08 -9.33
N GLU A 86 1.88 10.43 -9.03
CA GLU A 86 3.00 10.99 -8.27
C GLU A 86 4.22 11.36 -9.12
N GLN A 87 4.19 11.18 -10.45
CA GLN A 87 5.37 11.42 -11.32
C GLN A 87 5.97 12.83 -11.18
N GLU A 88 5.19 13.81 -10.74
CA GLU A 88 5.63 15.19 -10.54
C GLU A 88 5.84 15.56 -9.04
N ASN A 89 5.52 14.67 -8.09
CA ASN A 89 5.44 14.96 -6.63
C ASN A 89 6.29 14.02 -5.75
N ASP A 90 7.60 13.91 -6.02
CA ASP A 90 8.55 13.14 -5.17
C ASP A 90 8.13 11.68 -4.88
N TYR A 91 7.73 10.96 -5.93
CA TYR A 91 7.40 9.54 -5.84
C TYR A 91 8.53 8.72 -5.20
N LYS A 92 8.22 7.96 -4.14
CA LYS A 92 9.16 7.01 -3.53
C LYS A 92 9.03 5.63 -4.18
N SER A 93 10.16 5.14 -4.68
CA SER A 93 10.27 3.83 -5.31
C SER A 93 10.09 2.69 -4.29
N PRO A 94 9.74 1.46 -4.73
CA PRO A 94 9.67 0.30 -3.85
C PRO A 94 10.93 0.07 -3.01
N LYS A 95 12.12 0.34 -3.57
CA LYS A 95 13.41 0.15 -2.88
C LYS A 95 13.59 1.16 -1.75
N GLU A 96 13.26 2.42 -1.98
CA GLU A 96 13.34 3.48 -0.95
C GLU A 96 12.36 3.19 0.18
N ILE A 97 11.11 2.84 -0.15
CA ILE A 97 10.10 2.49 0.85
C ILE A 97 10.56 1.29 1.71
N LEU A 98 11.17 0.28 1.08
CA LEU A 98 11.73 -0.86 1.81
C LEU A 98 12.87 -0.46 2.75
N GLN A 99 13.75 0.45 2.31
CA GLN A 99 14.84 0.95 3.15
C GLN A 99 14.30 1.70 4.37
N ILE A 100 13.23 2.48 4.21
CA ILE A 100 12.58 3.16 5.34
C ILE A 100 11.97 2.13 6.29
N ILE A 101 11.31 1.08 5.79
CA ILE A 101 10.72 0.02 6.62
C ILE A 101 11.80 -0.81 7.36
N ARG A 102 12.94 -1.08 6.72
CA ARG A 102 14.03 -1.92 7.28
C ARG A 102 15.04 -1.14 8.12
N GLY A 103 15.18 0.16 7.89
CA GLY A 103 16.05 1.06 8.65
C GLY A 103 15.40 1.61 9.92
N LYS A 104 14.26 1.04 10.30
CA LYS A 104 13.60 1.23 11.58
C LYS A 104 14.43 0.68 12.74
#